data_AF-A0A7C7R312-F1
#
_entry.id   AF-A0A7C7R312-F1
#
_cell.length_a   1.000
_cell.length_b   1.000
_cell.length_c   1.000
_cell.angle_alpha   90.00
_cell.angle_beta   90.00
_cell.angle_gamma   90.00
#
_symmetry.space_group_name_H-M   'P 1'
#
loop_
_entity.id
_entity.type
_entity.pdbx_description
1 polymer ?
#
loop_
_entity_poly.entity_id
_entity_poly.type
_entity_poly.pdbx_seq_one_letter_code
_entity_poly.pdbx_strand_id
1 'polypeptide(L)' 'MFHRRVYRLMVRMVGQQDAADVTQEVFLQVFRTIAQYSGSARFETWLYRLAVNQSYQHLRR' A
#
# COMPACT_ATOMS: atom_id res chain seq x y z
N MET A 1 -2.49 11.56 -6.64
CA MET A 1 -2.85 11.87 -5.24
C MET A 1 -2.64 10.70 -4.28
N PHE A 2 -3.08 9.48 -4.60
CA PHE A 2 -2.90 8.30 -3.73
C PHE A 2 -1.43 7.91 -3.52
N HIS A 3 -0.60 7.94 -4.58
CA HIS A 3 0.83 7.62 -4.49
C HIS A 3 1.55 8.37 -3.36
N ARG A 4 1.42 9.71 -3.33
CA ARG A 4 2.04 10.54 -2.28
C ARG A 4 1.54 10.21 -0.87
N ARG A 5 0.28 9.78 -0.72
CA ARG A 5 -0.29 9.38 0.58
C ARG A 5 0.25 8.02 1.02
N VAL A 6 0.30 7.04 0.11
CA VAL A 6 0.88 5.73 0.35
C VAL A 6 2.37 5.84 0.66
N TYR A 7 3.13 6.62 -0.12
CA TYR A 7 4.55 6.87 0.14
C TYR A 7 4.79 7.45 1.53
N ARG A 8 4.04 8.48 1.94
CA ARG A 8 4.17 9.03 3.31
C ARG A 8 3.80 8.01 4.39
N LEU A 9 2.87 7.11 4.13
CA LEU A 9 2.57 6.02 5.03
C LEU A 9 3.74 5.04 5.10
N MET A 10 4.32 4.66 3.96
CA MET A 10 5.48 3.76 3.92
C MET A 10 6.70 4.35 4.61
N VAL A 11 6.99 5.65 4.43
CA VAL A 11 8.06 6.33 5.18
C VAL A 11 7.90 6.17 6.69
N ARG A 12 6.67 6.18 7.21
CA ARG A 12 6.38 5.99 8.64
C ARG A 12 6.44 4.53 9.09
N MET A 13 6.09 3.59 8.20
CA MET A 13 5.95 2.18 8.55
C MET A 13 7.27 1.40 8.36
N VAL A 14 7.97 1.62 7.26
CA VAL A 14 9.17 0.86 6.86
C VAL A 14 10.44 1.70 6.82
N GLY A 15 10.34 3.02 7.06
CA GLY A 15 11.47 3.94 6.98
C GLY A 15 11.68 4.51 5.57
N GLN A 16 12.43 5.62 5.49
CA GLN A 16 12.58 6.38 4.24
C GLN A 16 13.31 5.61 3.14
N GLN A 17 14.29 4.78 3.51
CA GLN A 17 15.09 4.01 2.56
C GLN A 17 14.26 3.01 1.74
N ASP A 18 13.32 2.32 2.39
CA ASP A 18 12.51 1.26 1.77
C ASP A 18 11.17 1.79 1.24
N ALA A 19 10.78 3.01 1.62
CA ALA A 19 9.45 3.53 1.36
C ALA A 19 9.09 3.58 -0.13
N ALA A 20 10.05 3.90 -0.99
CA ALA A 20 9.82 3.97 -2.43
C ALA A 20 9.49 2.59 -3.01
N ASP A 21 10.28 1.58 -2.64
CA ASP A 21 10.15 0.21 -3.15
C ASP A 21 8.85 -0.43 -2.65
N VAL A 22 8.58 -0.35 -1.34
CA VAL A 22 7.33 -0.90 -0.78
C VAL A 22 6.11 -0.17 -1.33
N THR A 23 6.21 1.14 -1.61
CA THR A 23 5.11 1.86 -2.28
C THR A 23 4.83 1.29 -3.67
N GLN A 24 5.87 0.93 -4.44
CA GLN A 24 5.68 0.30 -5.74
C GLN A 24 5.01 -1.07 -5.59
N GLU A 25 5.46 -1.91 -4.66
CA GLU A 25 4.85 -3.20 -4.37
C GLU A 25 3.35 -3.08 -4.05
N VAL A 26 2.98 -2.07 -3.25
CA VAL A 26 1.57 -1.77 -2.96
C VAL A 26 0.78 -1.53 -4.24
N PHE A 27 1.26 -0.69 -5.15
CA PHE A 27 0.52 -0.40 -6.39
C PHE A 27 0.51 -1.58 -7.36
N LEU A 28 1.57 -2.38 -7.42
CA LEU A 28 1.54 -3.65 -8.16
C LEU A 28 0.45 -4.58 -7.61
N GLN A 29 0.33 -4.68 -6.28
CA GLN A 29 -0.72 -5.48 -5.65
C GLN A 29 -2.11 -4.89 -5.89
N VAL A 30 -2.26 -3.57 -5.90
CA VAL A 30 -3.51 -2.91 -6.32
C VAL A 30 -3.90 -3.35 -7.71
N PHE A 31 -3.01 -3.26 -8.70
CA PHE A 31 -3.32 -3.65 -10.08
C PHE A 31 -3.72 -5.13 -10.21
N ARG A 32 -3.09 -6.02 -9.43
CA ARG A 32 -3.43 -7.45 -9.42
C ARG A 32 -4.80 -7.74 -8.80
N THR A 33 -5.24 -6.94 -7.84
CA THR A 33 -6.41 -7.23 -7.00
C THR A 33 -7.60 -6.29 -7.22
N ILE A 34 -7.44 -5.24 -8.03
CA ILE A 34 -8.49 -4.24 -8.28
C ILE A 34 -9.77 -4.85 -8.87
N ALA A 35 -9.66 -5.90 -9.69
CA ALA A 35 -10.81 -6.60 -10.24
C ALA A 35 -11.67 -7.31 -9.16
N GLN A 36 -11.10 -7.58 -8.00
CA GLN A 36 -11.77 -8.21 -6.85
C GLN A 36 -12.34 -7.17 -5.87
N TYR A 37 -12.05 -5.88 -6.06
CA TYR A 37 -12.60 -4.83 -5.23
C TYR A 37 -14.09 -4.68 -5.53
N SER A 38 -14.92 -5.11 -4.58
CA SER A 38 -16.38 -5.18 -4.71
C SER A 38 -17.09 -3.83 -4.50
N GLY A 39 -16.37 -2.76 -4.16
CA GLY A 39 -16.95 -1.43 -3.93
C GLY A 39 -17.70 -1.25 -2.60
N SER A 40 -17.74 -2.27 -1.73
CA SER A 40 -18.48 -2.22 -0.45
C SER A 40 -17.90 -1.23 0.58
N ALA A 41 -16.62 -0.89 0.44
CA ALA A 41 -15.95 0.15 1.23
C ALA A 41 -15.33 1.18 0.28
N ARG A 42 -15.04 2.41 0.74
CA ARG A 42 -14.34 3.41 -0.07
C ARG A 42 -13.00 2.85 -0.56
N PHE A 43 -12.66 3.11 -1.82
CA PHE A 43 -11.41 2.67 -2.43
C PHE A 43 -10.19 3.05 -1.59
N GLU A 44 -10.20 4.24 -1.01
CA GLU A 44 -9.14 4.73 -0.12
C GLU A 44 -8.97 3.86 1.13
N THR A 45 -10.06 3.39 1.73
CA THR A 45 -10.04 2.49 2.88
C THR A 45 -9.45 1.13 2.50
N TRP A 46 -9.83 0.60 1.34
CA TRP A 46 -9.28 -0.64 0.81
C TRP A 46 -7.78 -0.52 0.49
N LEU A 47 -7.38 0.56 -0.18
CA LEU A 47 -5.98 0.87 -0.47
C LEU A 47 -5.14 1.00 0.80
N TYR A 48 -5.67 1.67 1.82
CA TYR A 48 -4.96 1.82 3.10
C TYR A 48 -4.70 0.47 3.77
N ARG A 49 -5.71 -0.43 3.77
CA ARG A 49 -5.54 -1.80 4.29
C ARG A 49 -4.46 -2.56 3.53
N LEU A 50 -4.46 -2.47 2.20
CA LEU A 50 -3.45 -3.13 1.37
C LEU A 50 -2.05 -2.60 1.66
N ALA A 51 -1.89 -1.27 1.76
CA ALA A 51 -0.62 -0.63 2.07
C ALA A 51 -0.07 -1.05 3.44
N VAL A 52 -0.92 -1.07 4.47
CA VAL A 52 -0.54 -1.54 5.81
C VAL A 52 -0.12 -3.00 5.78
N ASN A 53 -0.87 -3.86 5.10
CA ASN A 53 -0.52 -5.29 4.98
C ASN A 53 0.83 -5.49 4.28
N GLN A 54 1.12 -4.74 3.21
CA GLN A 54 2.42 -4.81 2.54
C GLN A 54 3.56 -4.34 3.45
N SER A 55 3.37 -3.27 4.22
CA SER A 55 4.40 -2.83 5.17
C SER A 55 4.71 -3.88 6.24
N TYR A 56 3.69 -4.57 6.78
CA TYR A 56 3.92 -5.67 7.71
C TYR A 56 4.59 -6.88 7.05
N GLN A 57 4.29 -7.14 5.78
CA GLN A 57 4.95 -8.21 5.03
C GLN A 57 6.44 -7.89 4.81
N HIS A 58 6.78 -6.64 4.47
CA HIS A 58 8.17 -6.18 4.32
C HIS A 58 8.95 -6.30 5.62
N LEU A 59 8.40 -5.82 6.74
CA LEU A 59 9.07 -5.86 8.06
C LEU A 59 9.23 -7.27 8.65
N ARG A 60 8.53 -8.26 8.10
CA ARG A 60 8.63 -9.67 8.53
C ARG A 60 9.69 -10.46 7.75
N ARG A 61 10.23 -9.89 6.67
CA ARG A 61 11.34 -10.47 5.91
C ARG A 61 12.67 -10.06 6.54
#